data_AF-A0A838JAV5-F1
#
_entry.id   AF-A0A838JAV5-F1
#
_cell.length_a   1.000
_cell.length_b   1.000
_cell.length_c   1.000
_cell.angle_alpha   90.00
_cell.angle_beta   90.00
_cell.angle_gamma   90.00
#
_symmetry.space_group_name_H-M   'P 1'
#
loop_
_entity.id
_entity.type
_entity.pdbx_description
1 polymer ?
#
loop_
_entity_poly.entity_id
_entity_poly.type
_entity_poly.pdbx_seq_one_letter_code
_entity_poly.pdbx_strand_id
1 'polypeptide(L)'
;MPIVRIDLLAGKPTSYKRAIGDAVHDALMECFGVPARDHFQIINEHTPDDLIYDPNYFDIERTNDIVIIQVTLSTGRSTEQKQAFYARVATLLQKNLGMRTQDVLI
;
A
#
# COMPACT_ATOMS: atom_id res chain seq x y z
N MET A 1 -10.28 6.05 -11.97
CA MET A 1 -10.27 6.93 -10.80
C MET A 1 -10.34 6.15 -9.50
N PRO A 2 -9.21 5.53 -9.11
CA PRO A 2 -9.07 4.96 -7.78
C PRO A 2 -9.02 6.04 -6.71
N ILE A 3 -9.52 5.72 -5.52
CA ILE A 3 -9.13 6.42 -4.28
C ILE A 3 -8.34 5.44 -3.41
N VAL A 4 -7.13 5.84 -3.02
CA VAL A 4 -6.23 5.05 -2.17
C VAL A 4 -6.23 5.63 -0.77
N ARG A 5 -6.42 4.80 0.25
CA ARG A 5 -6.14 5.13 1.65
C ARG A 5 -4.96 4.30 2.12
N ILE A 6 -4.02 4.95 2.80
CA ILE A 6 -2.80 4.33 3.29
C ILE A 6 -2.72 4.64 4.78
N ASP A 7 -2.79 3.61 5.60
CA ASP A 7 -2.80 3.69 7.05
C ASP A 7 -1.53 3.03 7.60
N LEU A 8 -0.81 3.76 8.46
CA LEU A 8 0.46 3.32 9.05
C LEU A 8 0.66 3.91 10.45
N LEU A 9 1.61 3.37 11.22
CA LEU A 9 2.00 3.97 12.50
C LEU A 9 2.69 5.32 12.33
N ALA A 10 2.39 6.23 13.25
CA ALA A 10 2.95 7.58 13.29
C ALA A 10 4.46 7.60 13.53
N GLY A 11 5.12 8.66 13.02
CA GLY A 11 6.54 8.93 13.29
C GLY A 11 7.48 8.65 12.12
N LYS A 12 6.94 8.25 10.96
CA LYS A 12 7.72 8.12 9.72
C LYS A 12 7.92 9.49 9.05
N PRO A 13 9.07 9.74 8.42
CA PRO A 13 9.32 11.02 7.75
C PRO A 13 8.37 11.19 6.56
N THR A 14 8.05 12.44 6.23
CA THR A 14 7.16 12.76 5.09
C THR A 14 7.64 12.17 3.77
N SER A 15 8.95 12.08 3.55
CA SER A 15 9.53 11.44 2.35
C SER A 15 9.21 9.94 2.27
N TYR A 16 9.21 9.23 3.39
CA TYR A 16 8.86 7.81 3.46
C TYR A 16 7.39 7.61 3.10
N LYS A 17 6.49 8.40 3.71
CA LYS A 17 5.05 8.38 3.40
C LYS A 17 4.78 8.66 1.92
N ARG A 18 5.44 9.67 1.36
CA ARG A 18 5.32 10.00 -0.06
C ARG A 18 5.79 8.86 -0.97
N ALA A 19 6.93 8.24 -0.64
CA ALA A 19 7.45 7.11 -1.41
C ALA A 19 6.52 5.89 -1.38
N ILE A 20 5.76 5.65 -0.30
CA ILE A 20 4.71 4.61 -0.29
C ILE A 20 3.62 4.98 -1.29
N GLY A 21 3.11 6.22 -1.22
CA GLY A 21 2.08 6.71 -2.13
C GLY A 21 2.49 6.62 -3.60
N ASP A 22 3.71 7.05 -3.91
CA ASP A 22 4.29 7.00 -5.26
C ASP A 22 4.39 5.55 -5.75
N ALA A 23 4.86 4.61 -4.90
CA ALA A 23 4.94 3.19 -5.26
C ALA A 23 3.57 2.57 -5.56
N VAL A 24 2.53 2.93 -4.80
CA VAL A 24 1.16 2.47 -5.08
C VAL A 24 0.64 3.06 -6.40
N HIS A 25 0.90 4.34 -6.66
CA HIS A 25 0.48 5.00 -7.89
C HIS A 25 1.18 4.42 -9.13
N ASP A 26 2.48 4.16 -9.06
CA ASP A 26 3.24 3.49 -10.11
C ASP A 26 2.65 2.12 -10.43
N ALA A 27 2.31 1.32 -9.40
CA ALA A 27 1.65 0.03 -9.61
C ALA A 27 0.25 0.17 -10.23
N LEU A 28 -0.53 1.21 -9.87
CA LEU A 28 -1.82 1.48 -10.51
C LEU A 28 -1.64 1.82 -12.00
N MET A 29 -0.64 2.64 -12.34
CA MET A 29 -0.35 3.01 -13.73
C MET A 29 0.07 1.78 -14.54
N GLU A 30 0.99 0.98 -14.01
CA GLU A 30 1.55 -0.18 -14.71
C GLU A 30 0.54 -1.33 -14.85
N CYS A 31 -0.21 -1.64 -13.79
CA CYS A 31 -1.07 -2.83 -13.79
C CYS A 31 -2.51 -2.53 -14.22
N PHE A 32 -3.03 -1.33 -13.96
CA PHE A 32 -4.41 -0.94 -14.29
C PHE A 32 -4.49 0.10 -15.41
N GLY A 33 -3.36 0.66 -15.88
CA GLY A 33 -3.35 1.66 -16.94
C GLY A 33 -4.08 2.94 -16.54
N VAL A 34 -4.07 3.30 -15.25
CA VAL A 34 -4.66 4.58 -14.83
C VAL A 34 -3.83 5.74 -15.39
N PRO A 35 -4.45 6.86 -15.79
CA PRO A 35 -3.70 8.04 -16.23
C PRO A 35 -2.77 8.56 -15.14
N ALA A 36 -1.62 9.13 -15.52
CA ALA A 36 -0.64 9.65 -14.56
C ALA A 36 -1.20 10.71 -13.58
N ARG A 37 -2.22 11.46 -14.00
CA ARG A 37 -2.89 12.48 -13.18
C ARG A 37 -4.06 11.94 -12.34
N ASP A 38 -4.43 10.68 -12.51
CA ASP A 38 -5.46 9.99 -11.71
C ASP A 38 -4.88 9.55 -10.36
N HIS A 39 -4.42 10.53 -9.57
CA HIS A 39 -3.57 10.34 -8.39
C HIS A 39 -4.27 10.89 -7.14
N PHE A 40 -5.23 10.14 -6.60
CA PHE A 40 -6.00 10.50 -5.41
C PHE A 40 -5.67 9.59 -4.23
N GLN A 41 -5.01 10.14 -3.21
CA GLN A 41 -4.54 9.38 -2.06
C GLN A 41 -4.77 10.13 -0.74
N ILE A 42 -5.04 9.38 0.32
CA ILE A 42 -5.10 9.85 1.70
C ILE A 42 -4.11 9.00 2.49
N ILE A 43 -3.20 9.64 3.22
CA ILE A 43 -2.25 8.96 4.09
C ILE A 43 -2.58 9.36 5.53
N ASN A 44 -2.93 8.37 6.35
CA ASN A 44 -3.27 8.55 7.75
C ASN A 44 -2.21 7.89 8.62
N GLU A 45 -1.80 8.62 9.67
CA GLU A 45 -0.94 8.09 10.71
C GLU A 45 -1.76 7.79 11.95
N HIS A 46 -1.42 6.69 12.60
CA HIS A 46 -2.11 6.19 13.78
C HIS A 46 -1.15 6.01 14.94
N THR A 47 -1.65 6.16 16.16
CA THR A 47 -0.91 5.70 17.34
C THR A 47 -0.90 4.17 17.39
N PRO A 48 0.02 3.54 18.15
CA PRO A 48 -0.03 2.09 18.37
C PRO A 48 -1.35 1.58 18.96
N ASP A 49 -2.10 2.43 19.66
CA ASP A 49 -3.39 2.06 20.25
C ASP A 49 -4.55 2.13 19.23
N ASP A 50 -4.38 2.87 18.12
CA ASP A 50 -5.42 3.08 17.10
C ASP A 50 -5.26 2.19 15.86
N LEU A 51 -4.05 1.64 15.61
CA LEU A 51 -3.79 0.71 14.51
C LEU A 51 -3.59 -0.71 15.03
N ILE A 52 -4.71 -1.44 15.16
CA ILE A 52 -4.74 -2.79 15.73
C ILE A 52 -4.67 -3.83 14.61
N TYR A 53 -3.70 -4.73 14.68
CA TYR A 53 -3.55 -5.88 13.79
C TYR A 53 -2.94 -7.07 14.55
N ASP A 54 -3.15 -8.28 14.05
CA ASP A 54 -2.50 -9.48 14.58
C ASP A 54 -1.13 -9.67 13.91
N PRO A 55 -0.02 -9.66 14.66
CA PRO A 55 1.31 -9.76 14.10
C PRO A 55 1.65 -11.16 13.55
N ASN A 56 0.82 -12.19 13.79
CA ASN A 56 1.08 -13.58 13.43
C ASN A 56 -0.07 -14.24 12.64
N TYR A 57 -1.11 -13.51 12.25
CA TYR A 57 -2.20 -14.09 11.47
C TYR A 57 -1.69 -14.73 10.17
N PHE A 58 -2.11 -15.97 9.91
CA PHE A 58 -1.62 -16.86 8.84
C PHE A 58 -0.13 -17.26 8.94
N ASP A 59 0.45 -17.28 10.14
CA ASP A 59 1.87 -17.58 10.35
C ASP A 59 2.80 -16.61 9.60
N ILE A 60 2.32 -15.38 9.35
CA ILE A 60 3.08 -14.29 8.74
C ILE A 60 3.44 -13.30 9.84
N GLU A 61 4.74 -13.25 10.17
CA GLU A 61 5.28 -12.29 11.14
C GLU A 61 5.29 -10.87 10.57
N ARG A 62 4.49 -9.99 11.17
CA ARG A 62 4.40 -8.56 10.85
C ARG A 62 5.00 -7.71 11.96
N THR A 63 5.62 -6.61 11.56
CA THR A 63 6.23 -5.63 12.46
C THR A 63 5.41 -4.35 12.52
N ASN A 64 5.81 -3.44 13.40
CA ASN A 64 5.24 -2.09 13.50
C ASN A 64 5.53 -1.22 12.26
N ASP A 65 6.22 -1.74 11.25
CA ASP A 65 6.36 -1.10 9.94
C ASP A 65 5.22 -1.47 8.97
N ILE A 66 4.16 -2.13 9.45
CA ILE A 66 2.98 -2.47 8.66
C ILE A 66 2.37 -1.23 7.99
N VAL A 67 1.99 -1.41 6.72
CA VAL A 67 1.22 -0.45 5.94
C VAL A 67 -0.02 -1.15 5.40
N ILE A 68 -1.18 -0.58 5.68
CA ILE A 68 -2.48 -1.05 5.21
C ILE A 68 -2.93 -0.12 4.08
N ILE A 69 -3.19 -0.70 2.90
CA ILE A 69 -3.48 0.04 1.67
C ILE A 69 -4.87 -0.35 1.18
N GLN A 70 -5.84 0.53 1.35
CA GLN A 70 -7.18 0.29 0.81
C GLN A 70 -7.32 0.99 -0.54
N VAL A 71 -7.65 0.23 -1.59
CA VAL A 71 -7.89 0.77 -2.93
C VAL A 71 -9.35 0.58 -3.32
N THR A 72 -10.09 1.69 -3.44
CA THR A 72 -11.44 1.65 -4.02
C THR A 72 -11.34 1.88 -5.53
N LEU A 73 -11.85 0.93 -6.31
CA LEU A 73 -11.83 0.93 -7.78
C LEU A 73 -13.25 0.79 -8.33
N SER A 74 -13.49 1.33 -9.52
CA SER A 74 -14.64 0.92 -10.33
C SER A 74 -14.55 -0.58 -10.67
N THR A 75 -15.70 -1.20 -10.96
CA THR A 75 -15.75 -2.59 -11.42
C THR A 75 -14.96 -2.76 -12.74
N GLY A 76 -14.53 -3.99 -13.03
CA GLY A 76 -13.93 -4.33 -14.33
C GLY A 76 -12.45 -4.74 -14.31
N ARG A 77 -11.78 -4.78 -13.16
CA ARG A 77 -10.43 -5.37 -13.05
C ARG A 77 -10.51 -6.88 -12.82
N SER A 78 -9.81 -7.64 -13.66
CA SER A 78 -9.74 -9.11 -13.54
C SER A 78 -8.95 -9.52 -12.30
N THR A 79 -9.09 -10.79 -11.91
CA THR A 79 -8.33 -11.36 -10.79
C THR A 79 -6.83 -11.28 -11.05
N GLU A 80 -6.39 -11.57 -12.28
CA GLU A 80 -4.99 -11.56 -12.68
C GLU A 80 -4.42 -10.15 -12.61
N GLN A 81 -5.18 -9.14 -13.06
CA GLN A 81 -4.77 -7.74 -12.92
C GLN A 81 -4.60 -7.35 -11.45
N LYS A 82 -5.52 -7.77 -10.57
CA LYS A 82 -5.43 -7.48 -9.13
C LYS A 82 -4.23 -8.16 -8.50
N GLN A 83 -3.99 -9.44 -8.80
CA GLN A 83 -2.82 -10.18 -8.33
C GLN A 83 -1.51 -9.53 -8.79
N ALA A 84 -1.43 -9.10 -10.07
CA ALA A 84 -0.29 -8.38 -10.60
C ALA A 84 -0.07 -7.05 -9.87
N PHE A 85 -1.15 -6.31 -9.59
CA PHE A 85 -1.09 -5.08 -8.81
C PHE A 85 -0.55 -5.33 -7.39
N TYR A 86 -1.05 -6.33 -6.66
CA TYR A 86 -0.58 -6.64 -5.31
C TYR A 86 0.92 -6.97 -5.28
N ALA A 87 1.36 -7.86 -6.19
CA ALA A 87 2.76 -8.22 -6.31
C ALA A 87 3.63 -7.02 -6.67
N ARG A 88 3.14 -6.13 -7.54
CA ARG A 88 3.88 -4.95 -7.97
C ARG A 88 4.04 -3.93 -6.85
N VAL A 89 2.99 -3.63 -6.08
CA VAL A 89 3.08 -2.75 -4.91
C VAL A 89 4.13 -3.27 -3.93
N ALA A 90 4.06 -4.55 -3.55
CA ALA A 90 5.01 -5.15 -2.61
C ALA A 90 6.46 -5.07 -3.14
N THR A 91 6.66 -5.33 -4.44
CA THR A 91 7.98 -5.23 -5.09
C THR A 91 8.54 -3.81 -5.05
N LEU A 92 7.72 -2.80 -5.37
CA LEU A 92 8.14 -1.41 -5.40
C LEU A 92 8.44 -0.89 -3.99
N LEU A 93 7.63 -1.24 -2.99
CA LEU A 93 7.87 -0.87 -1.59
C LEU A 93 9.15 -1.52 -1.05
N GLN A 94 9.39 -2.79 -1.34
CA GLN A 94 10.64 -3.46 -0.98
C GLN A 94 11.84 -2.79 -1.64
N LYS A 95 11.77 -2.53 -2.96
CA LYS A 95 12.86 -1.93 -3.73
C LYS A 95 13.19 -0.51 -3.28
N ASN A 96 12.18 0.33 -3.07
CA ASN A 96 12.36 1.76 -2.83
C ASN A 96 12.60 2.10 -1.36
N LEU A 97 12.05 1.29 -0.44
CA LEU A 97 12.05 1.59 1.00
C LEU A 97 12.69 0.48 1.86
N GLY A 98 13.09 -0.65 1.27
CA GLY A 98 13.56 -1.80 2.03
C GLY A 98 12.46 -2.45 2.87
N MET A 99 11.19 -2.14 2.60
CA MET A 99 10.05 -2.64 3.36
C MET A 99 9.93 -4.16 3.21
N ARG A 100 9.64 -4.84 4.32
CA ARG A 100 9.30 -6.26 4.31
C ARG A 100 7.98 -6.46 3.58
N THR A 101 7.91 -7.41 2.66
CA THR A 101 6.65 -7.69 1.94
C THR A 101 5.56 -8.23 2.86
N GLN A 102 5.94 -8.83 4.00
CA GLN A 102 5.02 -9.28 5.05
C GLN A 102 4.27 -8.11 5.71
N ASP A 103 4.89 -6.93 5.73
CA ASP A 103 4.35 -5.71 6.35
C ASP A 103 3.43 -4.93 5.38
N VAL A 104 3.10 -5.49 4.21
CA VAL A 104 2.19 -4.87 3.23
C VAL A 104 0.85 -5.60 3.24
N LEU A 105 -0.23 -4.88 3.54
CA LEU A 105 -1.60 -5.38 3.45
C LEU A 105 -2.38 -4.52 2.45
N ILE A 106 -3.09 -5.13 1.50
CA ILE A 106 -3.83 -4.43 0.41
C ILE A 106 -5.24 -5.01 0.27
#